data_AF-A0A396HJM3-F1
#
_entry.id   AF-A0A396HJM3-F1
#
_cell.length_a   1.000
_cell.length_b   1.000
_cell.length_c   1.000
_cell.angle_alpha   90.00
_cell.angle_beta   90.00
_cell.angle_gamma   90.00
#
_symmetry.space_group_name_H-M   'P 1'
#
loop_
_entity.id
_entity.type
_entity.pdbx_description
1 polymer ?
#
loop_
_entity_poly.entity_id
_entity_poly.type
_entity_poly.pdbx_seq_one_letter_code
_entity_poly.pdbx_strand_id
1 'polypeptide(L)'
;MIVISLFTIFRQEIEADYIRLLLLASAGYDPRVAPKVYEKFGKIFGDSFLNYFSTHPSGQKRAKLLSQDEVMKEAVTIYENARAGHEK
;
A
#
# COMPACT_ATOMS: atom_id res chain seq x y z
N MET A 1 -27.57 -6.37 4.04
CA MET A 1 -26.34 -7.18 4.07
C MET A 1 -25.18 -6.63 3.20
N ILE A 2 -25.42 -5.78 2.20
CA ILE A 2 -24.35 -5.26 1.30
C ILE A 2 -23.38 -4.30 2.01
N VAL A 3 -23.88 -3.47 2.93
CA VAL A 3 -23.06 -2.45 3.64
C VAL A 3 -22.04 -3.05 4.61
N ILE A 4 -22.39 -4.18 5.26
CA ILE A 4 -21.50 -4.86 6.21
C ILE A 4 -20.31 -5.49 5.45
N SER A 5 -20.56 -6.13 4.31
CA SER A 5 -19.52 -6.78 3.50
C SER A 5 -18.52 -5.77 2.91
N LEU A 6 -18.98 -4.61 2.44
CA LEU A 6 -18.11 -3.55 1.92
C LEU A 6 -17.15 -2.98 2.99
N PHE A 7 -17.62 -2.87 4.23
CA PHE A 7 -16.80 -2.43 5.37
C PHE A 7 -15.72 -3.45 5.74
N THR A 8 -16.07 -4.75 5.73
CA THR A 8 -15.11 -5.81 6.02
C THR A 8 -14.01 -5.89 4.95
N ILE A 9 -14.38 -5.76 3.67
CA ILE A 9 -13.42 -5.74 2.55
C ILE A 9 -12.48 -4.54 2.67
N PHE A 10 -12.98 -3.35 3.01
CA PHE A 10 -12.12 -2.18 3.19
C PHE A 10 -11.06 -2.39 4.28
N ARG A 11 -11.43 -3.03 5.39
CA ARG A 11 -10.49 -3.34 6.48
C ARG A 11 -9.44 -4.36 6.06
N GLN A 12 -9.84 -5.39 5.31
CA GLN A 12 -8.93 -6.40 4.75
C GLN A 12 -7.97 -5.79 3.72
N GLU A 13 -8.42 -4.84 2.90
CA GLU A 13 -7.57 -4.15 1.92
C GLU A 13 -6.49 -3.30 2.58
N ILE A 14 -6.81 -2.63 3.70
CA ILE A 14 -5.84 -1.86 4.47
C ILE A 14 -4.78 -2.79 5.07
N GLU A 15 -5.21 -3.90 5.66
CA GLU A 15 -4.33 -4.90 6.26
C GLU A 15 -3.43 -5.55 5.18
N ALA A 16 -3.98 -5.88 4.02
CA ALA A 16 -3.24 -6.42 2.90
C ALA A 16 -2.20 -5.42 2.35
N ASP A 17 -2.58 -4.15 2.17
CA ASP A 17 -1.68 -3.09 1.73
C ASP A 17 -0.54 -2.87 2.75
N TYR A 18 -0.82 -2.94 4.04
CA TYR A 18 0.18 -2.87 5.12
C TYR A 18 1.19 -4.03 5.02
N ILE A 19 0.70 -5.27 4.99
CA ILE A 19 1.54 -6.47 4.88
C ILE A 19 2.39 -6.42 3.60
N ARG A 20 1.79 -6.00 2.49
CA ARG A 20 2.47 -5.85 1.21
C ARG A 20 3.62 -4.85 1.30
N LEU A 21 3.46 -3.73 1.99
CA LEU A 21 4.52 -2.74 2.14
C LEU A 21 5.70 -3.29 2.94
N LEU A 22 5.43 -3.97 4.06
CA LEU A 22 6.47 -4.60 4.87
C LEU A 22 7.19 -5.72 4.10
N LEU A 23 6.45 -6.50 3.32
CA LEU A 23 7.03 -7.56 2.48
C LEU A 23 7.94 -7.00 1.40
N LEU A 24 7.53 -5.92 0.72
CA LEU A 24 8.36 -5.23 -0.26
C LEU A 24 9.64 -4.67 0.37
N ALA A 25 9.51 -4.02 1.53
CA ALA A 25 10.67 -3.56 2.28
C ALA A 25 11.63 -4.70 2.66
N SER A 26 11.07 -5.83 3.12
CA SER A 26 11.85 -7.03 3.47
C SER A 26 12.59 -7.63 2.27
N ALA A 27 12.01 -7.51 1.07
CA ALA A 27 12.62 -7.93 -0.17
C ALA A 27 13.64 -6.92 -0.73
N GLY A 28 13.90 -5.81 -0.02
CA GLY A 28 14.87 -4.78 -0.43
C GLY A 28 14.33 -3.74 -1.40
N TYR A 29 13.00 -3.60 -1.54
CA TYR A 29 12.40 -2.49 -2.30
C TYR A 29 12.18 -1.27 -1.40
N ASP A 30 12.46 -0.06 -1.91
CA ASP A 30 12.27 1.17 -1.15
C ASP A 30 10.77 1.47 -0.91
N PRO A 31 10.28 1.43 0.34
CA PRO A 31 8.87 1.66 0.66
C PRO A 31 8.43 3.10 0.38
N ARG A 32 9.36 4.06 0.30
CA ARG A 32 9.07 5.49 0.03
C ARG A 32 8.55 5.72 -1.39
N VAL A 33 8.72 4.73 -2.27
CA VAL A 33 8.21 4.76 -3.65
C VAL A 33 6.73 4.40 -3.70
N ALA A 34 6.19 3.67 -2.71
CA ALA A 34 4.82 3.17 -2.74
C ALA A 34 3.75 4.28 -2.88
N PRO A 35 3.78 5.39 -2.11
CA PRO A 35 2.80 6.47 -2.26
C PRO A 35 2.80 7.11 -3.65
N LYS A 36 3.98 7.29 -4.25
CA LYS A 36 4.14 7.89 -5.59
C LYS A 36 3.54 7.01 -6.69
N VAL A 37 3.58 5.69 -6.50
CA VAL A 37 2.99 4.72 -7.43
C VAL A 37 1.47 4.89 -7.46
N TYR A 38 0.80 5.01 -6.30
CA TYR A 38 -0.64 5.24 -6.25
C TYR A 38 -1.06 6.61 -6.82
N GLU A 39 -0.26 7.66 -6.59
CA GLU A 39 -0.50 8.98 -7.20
C GLU A 39 -0.39 8.90 -8.73
N LYS A 40 0.64 8.23 -9.25
CA LYS A 40 0.86 8.05 -10.69
C LYS A 40 -0.23 7.19 -11.32
N PHE A 41 -0.69 6.14 -10.64
CA PHE A 41 -1.82 5.33 -11.08
C PHE A 41 -3.11 6.16 -11.18
N GLY A 42 -3.39 7.03 -10.20
CA GLY A 42 -4.52 7.95 -10.26
C GLY A 42 -4.45 8.93 -11.45
N LYS A 43 -3.25 9.37 -11.84
CA LYS A 43 -3.04 10.26 -13.00
C LYS A 43 -3.15 9.55 -14.35
N ILE A 44 -2.65 8.31 -14.45
CA ILE A 44 -2.63 7.54 -15.73
C ILE A 44 -4.00 6.95 -16.06
N PHE A 45 -4.67 6.37 -15.06
CA PHE A 45 -5.86 5.57 -15.32
C PHE A 45 -7.18 6.33 -15.17
N GLY A 46 -7.16 7.57 -14.66
CA GLY A 46 -8.36 8.43 -14.57
C GLY A 46 -9.59 7.67 -14.05
N ASP A 47 -10.73 7.80 -14.76
CA ASP A 47 -11.97 7.07 -14.45
C ASP A 47 -11.90 5.56 -14.72
N SER A 48 -10.98 5.06 -15.57
CA SER A 48 -10.79 3.62 -15.77
C SER A 48 -10.16 2.92 -14.55
N PHE A 49 -9.60 3.69 -13.61
CA PHE A 49 -9.14 3.19 -12.32
C PHE A 49 -10.31 2.73 -11.43
N LEU A 50 -11.56 3.19 -11.68
CA LEU A 50 -12.77 2.68 -11.03
C LEU A 50 -13.03 1.19 -11.29
N ASN A 51 -12.58 0.65 -12.43
CA ASN A 51 -12.75 -0.77 -12.76
C ASN A 51 -11.78 -1.66 -11.98
N TYR A 52 -10.56 -1.19 -11.67
CA TYR A 52 -9.66 -1.84 -10.71
C TYR A 52 -10.25 -1.81 -9.29
N PHE A 53 -11.08 -0.81 -8.97
CA PHE A 53 -11.84 -0.69 -7.72
C PHE A 53 -13.22 -1.35 -7.75
N SER A 54 -13.62 -2.01 -8.84
CA SER A 54 -14.93 -2.67 -8.87
C SER A 54 -14.97 -3.92 -7.97
N THR A 55 -13.80 -4.47 -7.62
CA THR A 55 -13.68 -5.54 -6.61
C THR A 55 -13.24 -5.02 -5.22
N HIS A 56 -12.69 -3.80 -5.11
CA HIS A 56 -12.20 -3.23 -3.84
C HIS A 56 -12.45 -1.72 -3.73
N PRO A 57 -12.86 -1.20 -2.56
CA PRO A 57 -13.12 0.23 -2.35
C PRO A 57 -11.89 1.14 -2.59
N SER A 58 -12.17 2.39 -3.01
CA SER A 58 -11.24 3.39 -3.59
C SER A 58 -9.86 3.52 -2.93
N GLY A 59 -8.81 3.50 -3.76
CA GLY A 59 -7.41 3.46 -3.36
C GLY A 59 -6.80 4.79 -2.94
N GLN A 60 -7.49 5.93 -3.13
CA GLN A 60 -7.02 7.22 -2.58
C GLN A 60 -6.92 7.18 -1.05
N LYS A 61 -7.90 6.59 -0.36
CA LYS A 61 -7.85 6.43 1.10
C LYS A 61 -6.72 5.49 1.52
N ARG A 62 -6.46 4.44 0.75
CA ARG A 62 -5.41 3.45 1.04
C ARG A 62 -4.02 4.02 0.82
N ALA A 63 -3.82 4.78 -0.26
CA ALA A 63 -2.59 5.52 -0.52
C ALA A 63 -2.27 6.50 0.62
N LYS A 64 -3.28 7.24 1.11
CA LYS A 64 -3.13 8.14 2.26
C LYS A 64 -2.74 7.38 3.54
N LEU A 65 -3.29 6.19 3.76
CA LEU A 65 -2.95 5.34 4.92
C LEU A 65 -1.52 4.80 4.83
N LEU A 66 -1.08 4.33 3.66
CA LEU A 66 0.30 3.88 3.43
C LEU A 66 1.32 5.03 3.53
N SER A 67 0.86 6.26 3.37
CA SER A 67 1.67 7.46 3.55
C SER A 67 1.74 7.90 5.01
N GLN A 68 1.06 7.22 5.93
CA GLN A 68 1.14 7.54 7.36
C GLN A 68 2.53 7.25 7.90
N ASP A 69 3.01 8.18 8.71
CA ASP A 69 4.37 8.18 9.26
C ASP A 69 4.72 6.90 10.02
N GLU A 70 3.77 6.25 10.70
CA GLU A 70 4.04 5.06 11.51
C GLU A 70 4.38 3.83 10.65
N VAL A 71 3.50 3.52 9.68
CA VAL A 71 3.69 2.39 8.75
C VAL A 71 4.94 2.58 7.89
N MET A 72 5.20 3.82 7.46
CA MET A 72 6.38 4.15 6.66
C MET A 72 7.68 4.01 7.47
N LYS A 73 7.70 4.43 8.75
CA LYS A 73 8.88 4.27 9.62
C LYS A 73 9.24 2.80 9.82
N GLU A 74 8.25 1.95 10.06
CA GLU A 74 8.47 0.52 10.22
C GLU A 74 9.01 -0.11 8.93
N ALA A 75 8.36 0.16 7.79
CA ALA A 75 8.80 -0.34 6.50
C ALA A 75 10.22 0.13 6.15
N VAL A 76 10.56 1.40 6.42
CA VAL A 76 11.93 1.91 6.19
C VAL A 76 12.95 1.18 7.06
N THR A 77 12.63 0.92 8.33
CA THR A 77 13.52 0.17 9.23
C THR A 77 13.78 -1.24 8.71
N ILE A 78 12.73 -1.93 8.24
CA ILE A 78 12.85 -3.25 7.62
C ILE A 78 13.70 -3.20 6.35
N TYR A 79 13.46 -2.21 5.48
CA TYR A 79 14.23 -2.02 4.25
C TYR A 79 15.72 -1.79 4.53
N GLU A 80 16.06 -0.96 5.52
CA GLU A 80 17.44 -0.70 5.91
C GLU A 80 18.13 -1.96 6.46
N ASN A 81 17.42 -2.75 7.27
CA ASN A 81 17.92 -4.03 7.78
C ASN A 81 18.12 -5.07 6.66
N ALA A 82 17.17 -5.18 5.73
CA ALA A 82 17.28 -6.07 4.57
C ALA A 82 18.50 -5.69 3.72
N ARG A 83 18.68 -4.39 3.45
CA ARG A 83 19.83 -3.87 2.69
C ARG A 83 21.16 -4.14 3.39
N ALA A 84 21.24 -3.92 4.71
CA ALA A 84 22.44 -4.21 5.50
C ALA A 84 22.77 -5.72 5.59
N GLY A 85 21.77 -6.59 5.48
CA GLY A 85 21.96 -8.04 5.39
C GLY A 85 22.49 -8.51 4.03
N HIS A 86 22.13 -7.80 2.95
CA HIS A 86 22.61 -8.09 1.58
C HIS A 86 24.05 -7.60 1.30
N GLU A 87 24.59 -6.69 2.12
CA GLU A 87 25.94 -6.15 2.00
C GLU A 87 27.01 -6.94 2.80
N LYS A 88 26.63 -8.02 3.48
CA LYS A 88 27.54 -8.95 4.19
C LYS A 88 27.79 -10.20 3.37
#